data_AF-F3FSQ4-F1
#
_entry.id   AF-F3FSQ4-F1
#
_cell.length_a   1.000
_cell.length_b   1.000
_cell.length_c   1.000
_cell.angle_alpha   90.00
_cell.angle_beta   90.00
_cell.angle_gamma   90.00
#
_symmetry.space_group_name_H-M   'P 1'
#
loop_
_entity.id
_entity.type
_entity.pdbx_description
1 polymer ?
#
loop_
_entity_poly.entity_id
_entity_poly.type
_entity_poly.pdbx_seq_one_letter_code
_entity_poly.pdbx_strand_id
1 'polypeptide(L)'
;MIMAAKEVKFGDSGRKKMLAGVNVLADAVKATLGPKGRNVIIEKSFGAPLITKDGVSVAKEIELKDRFENMGAQLVKDVASRANDDAGDGTTTATVLAQAIVNEGLKAVAAGMNPMDLKRGIDKATIAIVAELKKLSKPC
;
A
#
# COMPACT_ATOMS: atom_id res chain seq x y z
N MET A 1 6.60 23.53 -24.23
CA MET A 1 6.31 22.23 -23.60
C MET A 1 5.37 21.46 -24.50
N ILE A 2 5.81 20.35 -25.10
CA ILE A 2 4.89 19.41 -25.76
C ILE A 2 4.24 18.64 -24.62
N MET A 3 3.00 18.98 -24.26
CA MET A 3 2.26 18.16 -23.31
C MET A 3 1.96 16.82 -24.00
N ALA A 4 2.55 15.74 -23.49
CA ALA A 4 2.21 14.39 -23.93
C ALA A 4 0.70 14.15 -23.75
N ALA A 5 0.08 13.47 -24.72
CA ALA A 5 -1.34 13.11 -24.64
C ALA A 5 -1.63 12.33 -23.35
N LYS A 6 -2.77 12.62 -22.71
CA LYS A 6 -3.19 11.96 -21.48
C LYS A 6 -4.11 10.78 -21.78
N GLU A 7 -3.82 9.63 -21.21
CA GLU A 7 -4.74 8.48 -21.22
C GLU A 7 -5.69 8.58 -20.02
N VAL A 8 -6.97 8.29 -20.25
CA VAL A 8 -8.01 8.32 -19.21
C VAL A 8 -8.71 6.96 -19.15
N LYS A 9 -8.80 6.37 -17.96
CA LYS A 9 -9.54 5.13 -17.70
C LYS A 9 -10.66 5.39 -16.69
N PHE A 10 -11.79 4.73 -16.90
CA PHE A 10 -12.98 4.88 -16.07
C PHE A 10 -13.41 3.57 -15.42
N GLY A 11 -14.15 3.71 -14.32
CA GLY A 11 -14.88 2.61 -13.70
C GLY A 11 -13.98 1.46 -13.22
N ASP A 12 -14.42 0.25 -13.50
CA ASP A 12 -13.77 -0.99 -13.06
C ASP A 12 -12.41 -1.22 -13.72
N SER A 13 -12.28 -0.85 -15.00
CA SER A 13 -11.03 -1.03 -15.76
C SER A 13 -9.85 -0.26 -15.16
N GLY A 14 -10.08 0.99 -14.73
CA GLY A 14 -9.08 1.80 -14.04
C GLY A 14 -8.77 1.26 -12.64
N ARG A 15 -9.80 0.86 -11.89
CA ARG A 15 -9.64 0.31 -10.53
C ARG A 15 -8.84 -0.99 -10.53
N LYS A 16 -9.10 -1.91 -11.47
CA LYS A 16 -8.35 -3.17 -11.60
C LYS A 16 -6.86 -2.94 -11.88
N LYS A 17 -6.54 -1.97 -12.76
CA LYS A 17 -5.16 -1.59 -13.04
C LYS A 17 -4.46 -1.00 -11.81
N MET A 18 -5.10 -0.05 -11.13
CA MET A 18 -4.58 0.48 -9.86
C MET A 18 -4.36 -0.63 -8.82
N LEU A 19 -5.33 -1.54 -8.68
CA LEU A 19 -5.26 -2.66 -7.73
C LEU A 19 -4.10 -3.61 -8.02
N ALA A 20 -3.81 -3.88 -9.30
CA ALA A 20 -2.66 -4.71 -9.66
C ALA A 20 -1.36 -4.10 -9.14
N GLY A 21 -1.17 -2.79 -9.28
CA GLY A 21 0.01 -2.11 -8.74
C GLY A 21 0.08 -2.06 -7.22
N VAL A 22 -1.06 -1.83 -6.55
CA VAL A 22 -1.19 -1.97 -5.08
C VAL A 22 -0.70 -3.33 -4.62
N ASN A 23 -1.16 -4.40 -5.30
CA ASN A 23 -0.82 -5.77 -4.93
C ASN A 23 0.65 -6.10 -5.21
N VAL A 24 1.22 -5.66 -6.33
CA VAL A 24 2.65 -5.87 -6.62
C VAL A 24 3.53 -5.26 -5.53
N LEU A 25 3.26 -4.02 -5.13
CA LEU A 25 4.02 -3.37 -4.07
C LEU A 25 3.82 -4.08 -2.72
N ALA A 26 2.59 -4.34 -2.34
CA ALA A 26 2.28 -4.95 -1.06
C ALA A 26 2.82 -6.38 -0.93
N ASP A 27 2.78 -7.17 -2.02
CA ASP A 27 3.29 -8.54 -2.03
C ASP A 27 4.81 -8.60 -1.88
N ALA A 28 5.53 -7.62 -2.42
CA ALA A 28 6.97 -7.50 -2.21
C ALA A 28 7.31 -7.09 -0.77
N VAL A 29 6.62 -6.08 -0.23
CA VAL A 29 6.90 -5.53 1.10
C VAL A 29 6.48 -6.51 2.20
N LYS A 30 5.34 -7.22 2.05
CA LYS A 30 4.85 -8.15 3.09
C LYS A 30 5.78 -9.33 3.33
N ALA A 31 6.62 -9.69 2.36
CA ALA A 31 7.60 -10.77 2.51
C ALA A 31 8.62 -10.48 3.63
N THR A 32 8.81 -9.20 3.99
CA THR A 32 9.75 -8.77 5.03
C THR A 32 9.13 -8.67 6.42
N LEU A 33 7.81 -8.87 6.57
CA LEU A 33 7.10 -8.63 7.82
C LEU A 33 7.52 -9.61 8.93
N GLY A 34 7.79 -9.06 10.12
CA GLY A 34 7.97 -9.81 11.36
C GLY A 34 9.35 -10.45 11.55
N PRO A 35 9.57 -11.15 12.67
CA PRO A 35 10.88 -11.70 13.03
C PRO A 35 11.37 -12.80 12.07
N LYS A 36 10.45 -13.43 11.34
CA LYS A 36 10.73 -14.44 10.31
C LYS A 36 10.61 -13.88 8.88
N GLY A 37 10.62 -12.54 8.73
CA GLY A 37 10.66 -11.87 7.44
C GLY A 37 11.81 -12.37 6.58
N ARG A 38 11.55 -12.52 5.28
CA ARG A 38 12.51 -12.98 4.29
C ARG A 38 13.26 -11.80 3.67
N ASN A 39 14.44 -12.10 3.13
CA ASN A 39 15.21 -11.11 2.40
C ASN A 39 14.55 -10.83 1.04
N VAL A 40 14.57 -9.57 0.64
CA VAL A 40 14.29 -9.12 -0.72
C VAL A 40 15.61 -8.72 -1.36
N ILE A 41 15.81 -9.16 -2.59
CA ILE A 41 17.00 -8.87 -3.39
C ILE A 41 16.62 -7.80 -4.41
N ILE A 42 17.37 -6.70 -4.43
CA ILE A 42 17.12 -5.54 -5.27
C ILE A 42 18.35 -5.32 -6.15
N GLU A 43 18.14 -5.23 -7.46
CA GLU A 43 19.18 -4.92 -8.42
C GLU A 43 19.74 -3.50 -8.17
N LYS A 44 21.05 -3.35 -8.32
CA LYS A 44 21.72 -2.06 -8.38
C LYS A 44 22.33 -1.89 -9.76
N SER A 45 22.28 -0.67 -10.29
CA SER A 45 22.86 -0.35 -11.61
C SER A 45 24.36 -0.59 -11.70
N PHE A 46 25.05 -0.72 -10.57
CA PHE A 46 26.46 -1.09 -10.50
C PHE A 46 26.75 -1.87 -9.22
N GLY A 47 27.65 -2.85 -9.31
CA GLY A 47 28.13 -3.64 -8.17
C GLY A 47 27.18 -4.78 -7.74
N ALA A 48 27.31 -5.20 -6.48
CA ALA A 48 26.52 -6.28 -5.91
C ALA A 48 25.07 -5.84 -5.61
N PRO A 49 24.08 -6.76 -5.67
CA PRO A 49 22.69 -6.44 -5.37
C PRO A 49 22.52 -6.04 -3.90
N LEU A 50 21.49 -5.22 -3.63
CA LEU A 50 21.07 -4.91 -2.26
C LEU A 50 20.21 -6.05 -1.74
N ILE A 51 20.58 -6.60 -0.59
CA ILE A 51 19.78 -7.60 0.14
C ILE A 51 19.24 -6.93 1.39
N THR A 52 17.92 -6.82 1.52
CA THR A 52 17.29 -6.10 2.64
C THR A 52 16.06 -6.82 3.19
N LYS A 53 15.76 -6.56 4.46
CA LYS A 53 14.46 -6.86 5.10
C LYS A 53 13.70 -5.59 5.47
N ASP A 54 14.21 -4.42 5.13
CA ASP A 54 13.51 -3.17 5.39
C ASP A 54 12.40 -2.98 4.34
N GLY A 55 11.14 -3.01 4.79
CA GLY A 55 9.98 -2.82 3.94
C GLY A 55 9.93 -1.43 3.28
N VAL A 56 10.49 -0.41 3.92
CA VAL A 56 10.55 0.96 3.37
C VAL A 56 11.50 1.01 2.18
N SER A 57 12.69 0.44 2.34
CA SER A 57 13.66 0.29 1.25
C SER A 57 13.04 -0.49 0.08
N VAL A 58 12.36 -1.60 0.34
CA VAL A 58 11.68 -2.38 -0.71
C VAL A 58 10.62 -1.54 -1.43
N ALA A 59 9.74 -0.86 -0.69
CA ALA A 59 8.68 -0.04 -1.29
C ALA A 59 9.24 1.11 -2.16
N LYS A 60 10.39 1.68 -1.78
CA LYS A 60 11.01 2.80 -2.50
C LYS A 60 11.48 2.42 -3.91
N GLU A 61 11.98 1.19 -4.05
CA GLU A 61 12.57 0.64 -5.28
C GLU A 61 11.53 0.10 -6.27
N ILE A 62 10.24 0.09 -5.91
CA ILE A 62 9.17 -0.40 -6.78
C ILE A 62 8.64 0.73 -7.65
N GLU A 63 8.90 0.61 -8.95
CA GLU A 63 8.33 1.43 -10.00
C GLU A 63 7.82 0.53 -11.14
N LEU A 64 6.57 0.73 -11.55
CA LEU A 64 5.92 -0.12 -12.54
C LEU A 64 5.88 0.56 -13.91
N LYS A 65 6.07 -0.24 -14.96
CA LYS A 65 6.07 0.26 -16.35
C LYS A 65 4.69 0.77 -16.78
N ASP A 66 3.62 0.08 -16.39
CA ASP A 66 2.25 0.54 -16.65
C ASP A 66 1.93 1.72 -15.72
N ARG A 67 1.50 2.83 -16.31
CA ARG A 67 1.28 4.08 -15.56
C ARG A 67 0.17 3.98 -14.53
N PHE A 68 -0.91 3.24 -14.81
CA PHE A 68 -2.03 3.09 -13.89
C PHE A 68 -1.69 2.11 -12.77
N GLU A 69 -0.98 1.03 -13.07
CA GLU A 69 -0.44 0.15 -12.03
C GLU A 69 0.54 0.93 -11.16
N ASN A 70 1.46 1.69 -11.75
CA ASN A 70 2.43 2.49 -10.98
C ASN A 70 1.73 3.50 -10.08
N MET A 71 0.67 4.18 -10.54
CA MET A 71 -0.13 5.07 -9.69
C MET A 71 -0.69 4.34 -8.46
N GLY A 72 -1.17 3.10 -8.62
CA GLY A 72 -1.62 2.28 -7.49
C GLY A 72 -0.50 1.94 -6.52
N ALA A 73 0.68 1.54 -7.04
CA ALA A 73 1.86 1.28 -6.23
C ALA A 73 2.30 2.54 -5.46
N GLN A 74 2.42 3.70 -6.13
CA GLN A 74 2.85 4.94 -5.49
C GLN A 74 1.91 5.37 -4.34
N LEU A 75 0.60 5.19 -4.47
CA LEU A 75 -0.33 5.49 -3.37
C LEU A 75 -0.06 4.65 -2.11
N VAL A 76 0.33 3.38 -2.27
CA VAL A 76 0.63 2.50 -1.13
C VAL A 76 2.03 2.77 -0.57
N LYS A 77 2.97 3.15 -1.44
CA LYS A 77 4.29 3.66 -1.01
C LYS A 77 4.15 4.91 -0.14
N ASP A 78 3.23 5.80 -0.48
CA ASP A 78 2.93 7.00 0.34
C ASP A 78 2.36 6.62 1.71
N VAL A 79 1.49 5.60 1.77
CA VAL A 79 0.98 5.06 3.05
C VAL A 79 2.13 4.51 3.90
N ALA A 80 3.04 3.73 3.31
CA ALA A 80 4.19 3.18 4.01
C ALA A 80 5.12 4.30 4.52
N SER A 81 5.37 5.31 3.70
CA SER A 81 6.27 6.42 4.01
C SER A 81 5.72 7.26 5.17
N ARG A 82 4.42 7.57 5.18
CA ARG A 82 3.79 8.30 6.29
C ARG A 82 3.86 7.56 7.62
N ALA A 83 3.65 6.25 7.61
CA ALA A 83 3.80 5.44 8.83
C ALA A 83 5.23 5.54 9.40
N ASN A 84 6.24 5.55 8.53
CA ASN A 84 7.63 5.77 8.95
C ASN A 84 7.85 7.17 9.52
N ASP A 85 7.31 8.20 8.86
CA ASP A 85 7.54 9.59 9.27
C ASP A 85 6.85 9.90 10.60
N ASP A 86 5.66 9.34 10.83
CA ASP A 86 4.86 9.59 12.04
C ASP A 86 5.33 8.77 13.25
N ALA A 87 5.76 7.51 13.03
CA ALA A 87 6.02 6.55 14.10
C ALA A 87 7.42 5.90 14.08
N GLY A 88 8.18 6.03 12.99
CA GLY A 88 9.50 5.39 12.82
C GLY A 88 9.46 3.87 12.59
N ASP A 89 8.28 3.25 12.57
CA ASP A 89 8.04 1.83 12.34
C ASP A 89 6.60 1.60 11.82
N GLY A 90 6.23 0.35 11.52
CA GLY A 90 4.87 -0.03 11.14
C GLY A 90 4.57 0.12 9.65
N THR A 91 5.58 0.41 8.83
CA THR A 91 5.45 0.61 7.38
C THR A 91 4.89 -0.61 6.67
N THR A 92 5.49 -1.78 6.89
CA THR A 92 5.00 -3.04 6.32
C THR A 92 3.58 -3.37 6.79
N THR A 93 3.27 -3.10 8.06
CA THR A 93 1.92 -3.30 8.61
C THR A 93 0.90 -2.40 7.93
N ALA A 94 1.23 -1.12 7.75
CA ALA A 94 0.37 -0.16 7.05
C ALA A 94 0.12 -0.56 5.60
N THR A 95 1.15 -1.02 4.89
CA THR A 95 1.05 -1.55 3.52
C THR A 95 0.12 -2.77 3.43
N VAL A 96 0.28 -3.75 4.34
CA VAL A 96 -0.54 -4.97 4.34
C VAL A 96 -2.00 -4.66 4.67
N LEU A 97 -2.25 -3.77 5.63
CA LEU A 97 -3.61 -3.31 5.96
C LEU A 97 -4.24 -2.56 4.78
N ALA A 98 -3.51 -1.66 4.14
CA ALA A 98 -4.00 -0.95 2.96
C ALA A 98 -4.36 -1.91 1.81
N GLN A 99 -3.51 -2.90 1.54
CA GLN A 99 -3.78 -3.95 0.56
C GLN A 99 -5.10 -4.68 0.86
N ALA A 100 -5.30 -5.11 2.11
CA ALA A 100 -6.50 -5.84 2.51
C ALA A 100 -7.77 -4.98 2.35
N ILE A 101 -7.74 -3.74 2.86
CA ILE A 101 -8.87 -2.81 2.81
C ILE A 101 -9.27 -2.50 1.35
N VAL A 102 -8.29 -2.23 0.48
CA VAL A 102 -8.56 -1.90 -0.92
C VAL A 102 -9.12 -3.11 -1.68
N ASN A 103 -8.56 -4.31 -1.48
CA ASN A 103 -9.06 -5.53 -2.14
C ASN A 103 -10.52 -5.81 -1.75
N GLU A 104 -10.84 -5.80 -0.46
CA GLU A 104 -12.22 -6.06 0.00
C GLU A 104 -13.18 -4.92 -0.35
N GLY A 105 -12.73 -3.66 -0.28
CA GLY A 105 -13.52 -2.51 -0.70
C GLY A 105 -13.89 -2.57 -2.18
N LEU A 106 -12.96 -2.95 -3.06
CA LEU A 106 -13.24 -3.08 -4.49
C LEU A 106 -14.20 -4.25 -4.80
N LYS A 107 -14.09 -5.37 -4.08
CA LYS A 107 -15.07 -6.47 -4.17
C LYS A 107 -16.47 -6.01 -3.78
N ALA A 108 -16.59 -5.28 -2.67
CA ALA A 108 -17.87 -4.75 -2.20
C ALA A 108 -18.50 -3.75 -3.20
N VAL A 109 -17.67 -2.88 -3.79
CA VAL A 109 -18.14 -1.95 -4.83
C VAL A 109 -18.58 -2.70 -6.09
N ALA A 110 -17.85 -3.74 -6.50
CA ALA A 110 -18.25 -4.58 -7.62
C ALA A 110 -19.60 -5.29 -7.37
N ALA A 111 -19.91 -5.60 -6.10
CA ALA A 111 -21.22 -6.11 -5.68
C ALA A 111 -22.32 -5.03 -5.59
N GLY A 112 -22.04 -3.80 -5.99
CA GLY A 112 -23.03 -2.70 -6.06
C GLY A 112 -23.09 -1.82 -4.81
N MET A 113 -22.22 -2.01 -3.82
CA MET A 113 -22.18 -1.14 -2.64
C MET A 113 -21.64 0.26 -2.99
N ASN A 114 -22.17 1.29 -2.32
CA ASN A 114 -21.72 2.65 -2.51
C ASN A 114 -20.32 2.86 -1.92
N PRO A 115 -19.30 3.25 -2.73
CA PRO A 115 -17.94 3.49 -2.24
C PRO A 115 -17.84 4.52 -1.11
N MET A 116 -18.70 5.54 -1.13
CA MET A 116 -18.68 6.61 -0.11
C MET A 116 -19.22 6.10 1.23
N ASP A 117 -20.20 5.20 1.22
CA ASP A 117 -20.73 4.61 2.44
C ASP A 117 -19.76 3.57 3.02
N LEU A 118 -19.10 2.79 2.16
CA LEU A 118 -17.99 1.92 2.58
C LEU A 118 -16.88 2.73 3.26
N LYS A 119 -16.45 3.85 2.65
CA LYS A 119 -15.45 4.74 3.24
C LYS A 119 -15.89 5.25 4.61
N ARG A 120 -17.13 5.75 4.75
CA ARG A 120 -17.67 6.22 6.03
C ARG A 120 -17.69 5.11 7.09
N GLY A 121 -18.02 3.88 6.69
CA GLY A 121 -17.98 2.71 7.57
C GLY A 121 -16.56 2.39 8.05
N ILE A 122 -15.60 2.37 7.14
CA ILE A 122 -14.17 2.17 7.44
C ILE A 122 -13.65 3.26 8.39
N ASP A 123 -13.99 4.53 8.13
CA ASP A 123 -13.58 5.65 8.98
C ASP A 123 -14.11 5.49 10.42
N LYS A 124 -15.40 5.15 10.57
CA LYS A 124 -16.02 4.91 11.88
C LYS A 124 -15.38 3.73 12.62
N ALA A 125 -15.15 2.62 11.92
CA ALA A 125 -14.50 1.45 12.49
C ALA A 125 -13.06 1.77 12.93
N THR A 126 -12.32 2.52 12.12
CA THR A 126 -10.94 2.94 12.42
C THR A 126 -10.89 3.79 13.70
N ILE A 127 -11.79 4.77 13.84
CA ILE A 127 -11.88 5.60 15.05
C ILE A 127 -12.15 4.74 16.29
N ALA A 128 -13.10 3.81 16.21
CA ALA A 128 -13.45 2.93 17.32
C ALA A 128 -12.28 2.01 17.73
N ILE A 129 -11.58 1.41 16.74
CA ILE A 129 -10.43 0.53 16.97
C ILE A 129 -9.28 1.31 17.61
N VAL A 130 -8.96 2.50 17.09
CA VAL A 130 -7.89 3.36 17.65
C VAL A 130 -8.21 3.78 19.09
N ALA A 131 -9.47 4.11 19.38
CA ALA A 131 -9.90 4.43 20.73
C ALA A 131 -9.71 3.25 21.69
N GLU A 132 -10.01 2.03 21.24
CA GLU A 132 -9.83 0.83 22.05
C GLU A 132 -8.34 0.48 22.24
N LEU A 133 -7.52 0.59 21.20
CA LEU A 133 -6.06 0.39 21.29
C LEU A 133 -5.42 1.33 22.32
N LYS A 134 -5.88 2.57 22.40
CA LYS A 134 -5.41 3.53 23.42
C LYS A 134 -5.75 3.07 24.84
N LYS A 135 -6.92 2.44 25.07
CA LYS A 135 -7.28 1.91 26.39
C LYS A 135 -6.46 0.69 26.77
N LEU A 136 -6.09 -0.14 25.80
CA LEU A 136 -5.27 -1.33 26.01
C LEU A 136 -3.78 -1.00 26.22
N SER A 137 -3.35 0.18 25.74
CA SER A 137 -1.98 0.66 25.89
C SER A 137 -1.59 0.79 27.36
N LYS A 138 -0.38 0.33 27.69
CA LYS A 138 0.19 0.44 29.03
C LYS A 138 1.27 1.53 29.01
N PRO A 139 1.27 2.47 29.97
CA PRO A 139 2.37 3.42 30.11
C PRO A 139 3.70 2.69 30.25
N CYS A 140 4.71 3.18 29.53
CA CYS A 140 6.08 2.68 29.55
C CYS A 140 6.92 3.40 30.61
#